data_AF-A0A7W9XLZ0-F1
#
_entry.id   AF-A0A7W9XLZ0-F1
#
_cell.length_a   1.000
_cell.length_b   1.000
_cell.length_c   1.000
_cell.angle_alpha   90.00
_cell.angle_beta   90.00
_cell.angle_gamma   90.00
#
_symmetry.space_group_name_H-M   'P 1'
#
loop_
_entity.id
_entity.type
_entity.pdbx_description
1 polymer ?
#
loop_
_entity_poly.entity_id
_entity_poly.type
_entity_poly.pdbx_seq_one_letter_code
_entity_poly.pdbx_strand_id
1 'polypeptide(L)'
;MTTPQVVDKDFAKRFIEAFNTELCPESLSTFMDSASIYEDQEAMVHLLRTSCSLESLIVGEKEILAQLRKAYEHCREAGLTGDGLRMVMSCVVKTAKEVYTHTNISKNPISVVSLAYRKLKDLNLCSNARVLIIGAGETNRNISKYLQKHKFSNFAIFNRTVSKAQQLAVDLNGEAFDLEALKTYNKGFDVIITCTSAVEPIITTEIYQSLLNGETTRKTIVDLAIPNDTAPEVLEQFPVNFIEVHSLNEVAKRNLQERYQELVHAEGIIEQNIAEFLTQLKQRRIEVAMRQVPEKIKEIRNTAINSVFADEVQGLDEQSREILEKVINYMEKKYISVPMIMAKDILINEN
;
A
#
# COMPACT_ATOMS: atom_id res chain seq x y z
N MET A 1 16.93 -10.79 -10.33
CA MET A 1 16.57 -11.81 -9.32
C MET A 1 15.86 -12.95 -10.04
N THR A 2 16.62 -13.70 -10.81
CA THR A 2 16.22 -15.00 -11.33
C THR A 2 17.33 -15.90 -10.85
N THR A 3 17.00 -16.86 -10.00
CA THR A 3 17.98 -17.83 -9.52
C THR A 3 17.73 -19.13 -10.28
N PRO A 4 18.78 -19.85 -10.69
CA PRO A 4 18.64 -21.21 -11.18
C PRO A 4 18.42 -22.21 -10.03
N GLN A 5 18.54 -21.76 -8.77
CA GLN A 5 18.27 -22.58 -7.59
C GLN A 5 16.75 -22.63 -7.34
N VAL A 6 16.30 -23.76 -6.81
CA VAL A 6 14.93 -23.91 -6.28
C VAL A 6 14.74 -22.92 -5.13
N VAL A 7 13.62 -22.18 -5.11
CA VAL A 7 13.31 -21.21 -4.06
C VAL A 7 12.47 -21.92 -3.00
N ASP A 8 13.11 -22.78 -2.21
CA ASP A 8 12.50 -23.45 -1.07
C ASP A 8 12.77 -22.69 0.25
N LYS A 9 12.27 -23.23 1.38
CA LYS A 9 12.51 -22.64 2.71
C LYS A 9 14.00 -22.57 3.05
N ASP A 10 14.81 -23.53 2.60
CA ASP A 10 16.25 -23.53 2.87
C ASP A 10 16.97 -22.45 2.06
N PHE A 11 16.57 -22.21 0.81
CA PHE A 11 17.03 -21.07 0.03
C PHE A 11 16.66 -19.75 0.71
N ALA A 12 15.40 -19.58 1.11
CA ALA A 12 14.91 -18.37 1.76
C ALA A 12 15.64 -18.10 3.09
N LYS A 13 15.90 -19.15 3.88
CA LYS A 13 16.69 -19.05 5.12
C LYS A 13 18.10 -18.54 4.83
N ARG A 14 18.82 -19.19 3.90
CA ARG A 14 20.18 -18.77 3.50
C ARG A 14 20.20 -17.34 2.95
N PHE A 15 19.16 -16.97 2.19
CA PHE A 15 19.02 -15.63 1.65
C PHE A 15 18.89 -14.59 2.77
N ILE A 16 18.01 -14.81 3.76
CA ILE A 16 17.83 -13.89 4.90
C ILE A 16 19.09 -13.81 5.76
N GLU A 17 19.75 -14.93 6.03
CA GLU A 17 21.02 -14.98 6.77
C GLU A 17 22.11 -14.15 6.07
N ALA A 18 22.15 -14.15 4.74
CA ALA A 18 23.11 -13.35 3.97
C ALA A 18 22.91 -11.84 4.11
N PHE A 19 21.72 -11.36 4.50
CA PHE A 19 21.47 -9.94 4.78
C PHE A 19 21.94 -9.50 6.17
N ASN A 20 22.53 -10.40 6.97
CA ASN A 20 22.99 -10.15 8.34
C ASN A 20 21.93 -9.42 9.17
N THR A 21 20.68 -9.87 9.04
CA THR A 21 19.59 -9.41 9.89
C THR A 21 19.97 -9.78 11.33
N GLU A 22 19.88 -8.86 12.28
CA GLU A 22 20.20 -9.09 13.71
C GLU A 22 19.19 -10.06 14.39
N LEU A 23 18.63 -11.00 13.65
CA LEU A 23 17.66 -11.98 14.12
C LEU A 23 18.39 -13.11 14.82
N CYS A 24 17.95 -13.42 16.05
CA CYS A 24 18.40 -14.61 16.74
C CYS A 24 17.95 -15.89 15.98
N PRO A 25 18.72 -16.98 16.02
CA PRO A 25 18.41 -18.20 15.26
C PRO A 25 17.01 -18.79 15.54
N GLU A 26 16.56 -18.71 16.79
CA GLU A 26 15.22 -19.17 17.21
C GLU A 26 14.12 -18.32 16.54
N SER A 27 14.30 -17.00 16.52
CA SER A 27 13.36 -16.08 15.85
C SER A 27 13.32 -16.31 14.34
N LEU A 28 14.45 -16.65 13.72
CA LEU A 28 14.51 -16.98 12.30
C LEU A 28 13.73 -18.28 11.99
N SER A 29 13.84 -19.31 12.83
CA SER A 29 13.07 -20.55 12.65
C SER A 29 11.56 -20.30 12.71
N THR A 30 11.09 -19.55 13.72
CA THR A 30 9.68 -19.18 13.85
C THR A 30 9.19 -18.33 12.67
N PHE A 31 10.01 -17.40 12.19
CA PHE A 31 9.70 -16.60 11.00
C PHE A 31 9.51 -17.51 9.78
N MET A 32 10.43 -18.42 9.53
CA MET A 32 10.41 -19.35 8.39
C MET A 32 9.25 -20.34 8.44
N ASP A 33 8.79 -20.73 9.63
CA ASP A 33 7.61 -21.59 9.79
C ASP A 33 6.34 -20.87 9.34
N SER A 34 6.26 -19.57 9.57
CA SER A 34 5.13 -18.71 9.16
C SER A 34 5.25 -18.10 7.76
N ALA A 35 6.41 -18.25 7.09
CA ALA A 35 6.66 -17.63 5.80
C ALA A 35 5.98 -18.38 4.64
N SER A 36 5.32 -17.62 3.76
CA SER A 36 4.84 -18.09 2.46
C SER A 36 5.85 -17.79 1.37
N ILE A 37 6.08 -18.73 0.47
CA ILE A 37 7.00 -18.59 -0.66
C ILE A 37 6.21 -18.69 -1.95
N TYR A 38 6.44 -17.74 -2.85
CA TYR A 38 5.82 -17.64 -4.16
C TYR A 38 6.90 -17.56 -5.23
N GLU A 39 6.66 -18.19 -6.39
CA GLU A 39 7.56 -18.18 -7.54
C GLU A 39 6.87 -17.63 -8.79
N ASP A 40 7.66 -17.19 -9.77
CA ASP A 40 7.23 -16.75 -11.09
C ASP A 40 5.99 -15.84 -11.10
N GLN A 41 4.92 -16.27 -11.76
CA GLN A 41 3.69 -15.50 -11.92
C GLN A 41 2.97 -15.32 -10.59
N GLU A 42 2.97 -16.32 -9.71
CA GLU A 42 2.33 -16.22 -8.39
C GLU A 42 3.00 -15.14 -7.54
N ALA A 43 4.33 -15.05 -7.60
CA ALA A 43 5.08 -13.99 -6.91
C ALA A 43 4.68 -12.60 -7.42
N MET A 44 4.50 -12.45 -8.74
CA MET A 44 4.04 -11.20 -9.34
C MET A 44 2.60 -10.86 -8.94
N VAL A 45 1.70 -11.86 -8.95
CA VAL A 45 0.30 -11.69 -8.49
C VAL A 45 0.29 -11.21 -7.05
N HIS A 46 0.98 -11.91 -6.15
CA HIS A 46 1.02 -11.54 -4.74
C HIS A 46 1.61 -10.15 -4.51
N LEU A 47 2.73 -9.82 -5.18
CA LEU A 47 3.35 -8.51 -5.10
C LEU A 47 2.42 -7.40 -5.57
N LEU A 48 1.72 -7.58 -6.70
CA LEU A 48 0.81 -6.58 -7.25
C LEU A 48 -0.45 -6.41 -6.38
N ARG A 49 -1.05 -7.51 -5.92
CA ARG A 49 -2.18 -7.48 -4.97
C ARG A 49 -1.81 -6.74 -3.69
N THR A 50 -0.65 -7.06 -3.11
CA THR A 50 -0.14 -6.38 -1.91
C THR A 50 0.12 -4.90 -2.18
N SER A 51 0.77 -4.55 -3.30
CA SER A 51 1.07 -3.17 -3.68
C SER A 51 -0.17 -2.31 -3.91
N CYS A 52 -1.25 -2.94 -4.39
CA CYS A 52 -2.57 -2.32 -4.55
C CYS A 52 -3.39 -2.31 -3.25
N SER A 53 -2.81 -2.78 -2.14
CA SER A 53 -3.44 -2.89 -0.83
C SER A 53 -4.65 -3.83 -0.82
N LEU A 54 -4.69 -4.85 -1.69
CA LEU A 54 -5.76 -5.84 -1.72
C LEU A 54 -5.63 -6.89 -0.60
N GLU A 55 -4.40 -7.08 -0.10
CA GLU A 55 -4.08 -7.97 1.03
C GLU A 55 -4.11 -7.26 2.40
N SER A 56 -4.42 -5.96 2.43
CA SER A 56 -4.41 -5.16 3.65
C SER A 56 -5.72 -5.27 4.43
N LEU A 57 -5.63 -5.22 5.77
CA LEU A 57 -6.80 -5.04 6.64
C LEU A 57 -7.61 -3.79 6.27
N ILE A 58 -6.93 -2.76 5.75
CA ILE A 58 -7.53 -1.55 5.20
C ILE A 58 -7.24 -1.53 3.71
N VAL A 59 -8.15 -2.12 2.96
CA VAL A 59 -8.02 -2.26 1.52
C VAL A 59 -8.00 -0.90 0.83
N GLY A 60 -7.08 -0.70 -0.11
CA GLY A 60 -6.99 0.50 -0.94
C GLY A 60 -6.21 1.67 -0.35
N GLU A 61 -5.55 1.49 0.80
CA GLU A 61 -4.60 2.47 1.33
C GLU A 61 -3.39 2.65 0.40
N LYS A 62 -2.99 3.91 0.15
CA LYS A 62 -1.84 4.26 -0.70
C LYS A 62 -0.48 4.10 0.01
N GLU A 63 -0.48 3.76 1.30
CA GLU A 63 0.72 3.70 2.12
C GLU A 63 1.64 2.53 1.74
N ILE A 64 1.07 1.37 1.40
CA ILE A 64 1.83 0.17 1.01
C ILE A 64 2.70 0.43 -0.22
N LEU A 65 2.14 1.05 -1.27
CA LEU A 65 2.91 1.42 -2.45
C LEU A 65 4.06 2.39 -2.12
N ALA A 66 3.84 3.34 -1.21
CA ALA A 66 4.87 4.28 -0.78
C ALA A 66 6.00 3.57 -0.02
N GLN A 67 5.66 2.65 0.88
CA GLN A 67 6.62 1.82 1.62
C GLN A 67 7.45 0.95 0.66
N LEU A 68 6.80 0.29 -0.31
CA LEU A 68 7.48 -0.53 -1.29
C LEU A 68 8.45 0.30 -2.17
N ARG A 69 8.04 1.50 -2.60
CA ARG A 69 8.91 2.41 -3.36
C ARG A 69 10.13 2.84 -2.54
N LYS A 70 9.95 3.12 -1.24
CA LYS A 70 11.05 3.48 -0.34
C LYS A 70 12.02 2.30 -0.16
N ALA A 71 11.49 1.09 0.03
CA ALA A 71 12.30 -0.12 0.14
C ALA A 71 13.10 -0.39 -1.15
N TYR A 72 12.46 -0.28 -2.32
CA TYR A 72 13.13 -0.40 -3.61
C TYR A 72 14.25 0.63 -3.77
N GLU A 73 14.02 1.88 -3.38
CA GLU A 73 15.02 2.95 -3.48
C GLU A 73 16.24 2.66 -2.60
N HIS A 74 16.04 2.24 -1.34
CA HIS A 74 17.14 1.83 -0.48
C HIS A 74 17.96 0.67 -1.08
N CYS A 75 17.30 -0.35 -1.64
CA CYS A 75 17.97 -1.45 -2.32
C CYS A 75 18.73 -0.97 -3.57
N ARG A 76 18.20 0.03 -4.28
CA ARG A 76 18.83 0.61 -5.47
C ARG A 76 20.11 1.35 -5.12
N GLU A 77 20.05 2.20 -4.10
CA GLU A 77 21.21 2.94 -3.57
C GLU A 77 22.30 1.99 -3.05
N ALA A 78 21.90 0.85 -2.45
CA ALA A 78 22.82 -0.19 -1.99
C ALA A 78 23.37 -1.10 -3.11
N GLY A 79 22.98 -0.91 -4.37
CA GLY A 79 23.44 -1.74 -5.50
C GLY A 79 22.85 -3.16 -5.52
N LEU A 80 21.78 -3.41 -4.76
CA LEU A 80 21.10 -4.71 -4.63
C LEU A 80 19.99 -4.91 -5.67
N THR A 81 19.80 -3.93 -6.56
CA THR A 81 18.83 -4.01 -7.65
C THR A 81 19.51 -4.24 -8.99
N GLY A 82 18.75 -4.77 -9.94
CA GLY A 82 19.20 -4.96 -11.31
C GLY A 82 18.05 -4.76 -12.29
N ASP A 83 18.33 -5.01 -13.57
CA ASP A 83 17.41 -4.78 -14.69
C ASP A 83 16.02 -5.41 -14.47
N GLY A 84 15.98 -6.66 -14.00
CA GLY A 84 14.72 -7.37 -13.71
C GLY A 84 13.90 -6.72 -12.59
N LEU A 85 14.52 -6.37 -11.45
CA LEU A 85 13.80 -5.68 -10.36
C LEU A 85 13.34 -4.28 -10.78
N ARG A 86 14.12 -3.58 -11.62
CA ARG A 86 13.70 -2.30 -12.21
C ARG A 86 12.43 -2.47 -13.04
N MET A 87 12.35 -3.50 -13.89
CA MET A 87 11.15 -3.79 -14.68
C MET A 87 9.96 -4.17 -13.80
N VAL A 88 10.17 -5.01 -12.79
CA VAL A 88 9.12 -5.38 -11.81
C VAL A 88 8.58 -4.13 -11.11
N MET A 89 9.45 -3.26 -10.60
CA MET A 89 9.03 -2.04 -9.91
C MET A 89 8.26 -1.09 -10.84
N SER A 90 8.66 -0.98 -12.11
CA SER A 90 7.91 -0.21 -13.11
C SER A 90 6.51 -0.77 -13.34
N CYS A 91 6.37 -2.10 -13.46
CA CYS A 91 5.07 -2.78 -13.55
C CYS A 91 4.22 -2.48 -12.31
N VAL A 92 4.78 -2.68 -11.11
CA VAL A 92 4.10 -2.41 -9.83
C VAL A 92 3.55 -0.98 -9.75
N VAL A 93 4.36 0.03 -10.09
CA VAL A 93 3.92 1.44 -10.03
C VAL A 93 2.83 1.71 -11.07
N LYS A 94 2.94 1.15 -12.28
CA LYS A 94 1.93 1.29 -13.34
C LYS A 94 0.61 0.67 -12.88
N THR A 95 0.62 -0.60 -12.51
CA THR A 95 -0.58 -1.35 -12.10
C THR A 95 -1.27 -0.70 -10.91
N ALA A 96 -0.52 -0.31 -9.87
CA ALA A 96 -1.12 0.32 -8.70
C ALA A 96 -1.79 1.66 -9.04
N LYS A 97 -1.18 2.47 -9.92
CA LYS A 97 -1.80 3.71 -10.41
C LYS A 97 -3.07 3.45 -11.20
N GLU A 98 -3.07 2.45 -12.08
CA GLU A 98 -4.25 2.07 -12.86
C GLU A 98 -5.37 1.58 -11.95
N VAL A 99 -5.08 0.69 -11.00
CA VAL A 99 -6.05 0.22 -9.99
C VAL A 99 -6.63 1.41 -9.22
N TYR A 100 -5.80 2.31 -8.68
CA TYR A 100 -6.32 3.47 -7.93
C TYR A 100 -7.09 4.50 -8.77
N THR A 101 -6.89 4.50 -10.09
CA THR A 101 -7.54 5.46 -11.01
C THR A 101 -8.84 4.90 -11.56
N HIS A 102 -8.84 3.62 -11.93
CA HIS A 102 -9.95 2.97 -12.63
C HIS A 102 -10.88 2.20 -11.70
N THR A 103 -10.51 2.04 -10.43
CA THR A 103 -11.36 1.42 -9.40
C THR A 103 -11.65 2.39 -8.27
N ASN A 104 -12.77 2.18 -7.59
CA ASN A 104 -13.12 2.87 -6.35
C ASN A 104 -12.60 2.14 -5.09
N ILE A 105 -11.62 1.25 -5.25
CA ILE A 105 -11.09 0.40 -4.16
C ILE A 105 -10.61 1.21 -2.94
N SER A 106 -10.16 2.45 -3.16
CA SER A 106 -9.63 3.35 -2.13
C SER A 106 -10.65 4.35 -1.54
N LYS A 107 -11.88 4.41 -2.08
CA LYS A 107 -12.83 5.51 -1.74
C LYS A 107 -13.76 5.20 -0.58
N ASN A 108 -14.16 3.94 -0.40
CA ASN A 108 -15.24 3.57 0.50
C ASN A 108 -14.70 2.70 1.66
N PRO A 109 -14.60 3.24 2.88
CA PRO A 109 -14.17 2.46 4.05
C PRO A 109 -15.19 1.35 4.37
N ILE A 110 -14.70 0.17 4.78
CA ILE A 110 -15.57 -0.96 5.16
C ILE A 110 -15.81 -1.10 6.64
N SER A 111 -14.83 -0.75 7.46
CA SER A 111 -14.96 -1.00 8.89
C SER A 111 -15.79 0.12 9.52
N VAL A 112 -16.64 -0.26 10.48
CA VAL A 112 -17.42 0.70 11.27
C VAL A 112 -16.53 1.76 11.89
N VAL A 113 -15.37 1.37 12.42
CA VAL A 113 -14.36 2.28 12.99
C VAL A 113 -13.86 3.30 11.96
N SER A 114 -13.51 2.86 10.74
CA SER A 114 -13.02 3.76 9.70
C SER A 114 -14.09 4.73 9.20
N LEU A 115 -15.35 4.28 9.12
CA LEU A 115 -16.49 5.12 8.77
C LEU A 115 -16.82 6.14 9.87
N ALA A 116 -16.78 5.72 11.14
CA ALA A 116 -16.94 6.59 12.30
C ALA A 116 -15.87 7.69 12.31
N TYR A 117 -14.61 7.30 12.11
CA TYR A 117 -13.49 8.23 12.04
C TYR A 117 -13.63 9.20 10.85
N ARG A 118 -14.06 8.73 9.68
CA ARG A 118 -14.30 9.59 8.50
C ARG A 118 -15.38 10.64 8.80
N LYS A 119 -16.51 10.23 9.38
CA LYS A 119 -17.56 11.18 9.80
C LYS A 119 -17.04 12.20 10.81
N LEU A 120 -16.19 11.78 11.74
CA LEU A 120 -15.58 12.69 12.72
C LEU A 120 -14.64 13.70 12.03
N LYS A 121 -13.87 13.25 11.04
CA LYS A 121 -12.95 14.11 10.28
C LYS A 121 -13.69 15.18 9.48
N ASP A 122 -14.86 14.87 8.92
CA ASP A 122 -15.68 15.81 8.16
C ASP A 122 -16.18 17.00 9.00
N LEU A 123 -16.13 16.89 10.34
CA LEU A 123 -16.47 17.97 11.27
C LEU A 123 -15.36 19.01 11.44
N ASN A 124 -14.16 18.77 10.89
CA ASN A 124 -13.01 19.68 10.96
C ASN A 124 -12.67 20.16 12.38
N LEU A 125 -12.70 19.24 13.35
CA LEU A 125 -12.36 19.52 14.74
C LEU A 125 -10.91 19.99 14.89
N CYS A 126 -10.67 20.87 15.86
CA CYS A 126 -9.32 21.30 16.22
C CYS A 126 -8.47 20.14 16.75
N SER A 127 -7.17 20.14 16.50
CA SER A 127 -6.23 19.12 17.00
C SER A 127 -6.10 19.09 18.54
N ASN A 128 -6.55 20.13 19.23
CA ASN A 128 -6.62 20.18 20.69
C ASN A 128 -8.05 19.97 21.23
N ALA A 129 -8.97 19.45 20.42
CA ALA A 129 -10.31 19.10 20.88
C ALA A 129 -10.24 18.07 22.00
N ARG A 130 -11.06 18.25 23.04
CA ARG A 130 -11.16 17.35 24.19
C ARG A 130 -11.95 16.11 23.80
N VAL A 131 -11.27 14.97 23.77
CA VAL A 131 -11.86 13.68 23.40
C VAL A 131 -11.97 12.80 24.65
N LEU A 132 -13.20 12.45 25.02
CA LEU A 132 -13.46 11.43 26.03
C LEU A 132 -13.62 10.07 25.34
N ILE A 133 -12.93 9.05 25.85
CA ILE A 133 -13.05 7.67 25.38
C ILE A 133 -13.64 6.85 26.52
N ILE A 134 -14.83 6.29 26.33
CA ILE A 134 -15.52 5.46 27.32
C ILE A 134 -15.45 4.00 26.86
N GLY A 135 -14.73 3.19 27.62
CA GLY A 135 -14.36 1.82 27.28
C GLY A 135 -12.94 1.73 26.68
N ALA A 136 -12.23 0.65 27.00
CA ALA A 136 -10.87 0.39 26.50
C ALA A 136 -10.79 -0.90 25.65
N GLY A 137 -11.90 -1.25 24.99
CA GLY A 137 -12.00 -2.40 24.08
C GLY A 137 -11.28 -2.16 22.75
N GLU A 138 -11.25 -3.19 21.90
CA GLU A 138 -10.53 -3.18 20.63
C GLU A 138 -11.03 -2.08 19.67
N THR A 139 -12.35 -1.87 19.58
CA THR A 139 -12.96 -0.81 18.77
C THR A 139 -12.42 0.58 19.13
N ASN A 140 -12.38 0.90 20.43
CA ASN A 140 -11.88 2.19 20.92
C ASN A 140 -10.36 2.32 20.77
N ARG A 141 -9.61 1.22 20.87
CA ARG A 141 -8.17 1.23 20.56
C ARG A 141 -7.89 1.45 19.07
N ASN A 142 -8.73 0.91 18.20
CA ASN A 142 -8.57 1.07 16.76
C ASN A 142 -8.90 2.50 16.32
N ILE A 143 -10.01 3.08 16.81
CA ILE A 143 -10.35 4.47 16.47
C ILE A 143 -9.33 5.46 17.04
N SER A 144 -8.77 5.20 18.23
CA SER A 144 -7.78 6.09 18.84
C SER A 144 -6.47 6.18 18.06
N LYS A 145 -6.01 5.08 17.46
CA LYS A 145 -4.86 5.08 16.54
C LYS A 145 -5.05 6.06 15.36
N TYR A 146 -6.27 6.14 14.81
CA TYR A 146 -6.58 7.12 13.77
C TYR A 146 -6.52 8.56 14.29
N LEU A 147 -7.06 8.82 15.49
CA LEU A 147 -7.02 10.15 16.10
C LEU A 147 -5.58 10.61 16.34
N GLN A 148 -4.72 9.72 16.82
CA GLN A 148 -3.30 10.01 17.03
C GLN A 148 -2.57 10.29 15.71
N LYS A 149 -2.80 9.50 14.65
CA LYS A 149 -2.25 9.74 13.30
C LYS A 149 -2.60 11.14 12.77
N HIS A 150 -3.71 11.70 13.23
CA HIS A 150 -4.21 13.03 12.86
C HIS A 150 -3.99 14.11 13.94
N LYS A 151 -3.07 13.86 14.88
CA LYS A 151 -2.55 14.85 15.85
C LYS A 151 -3.56 15.37 16.88
N PHE A 152 -4.61 14.62 17.19
CA PHE A 152 -5.38 14.88 18.41
C PHE A 152 -4.49 14.63 19.63
N SER A 153 -4.62 15.46 20.67
CA SER A 153 -3.67 15.48 21.80
C SER A 153 -4.30 15.58 23.19
N ASN A 154 -5.62 15.73 23.28
CA ASN A 154 -6.32 15.92 24.55
C ASN A 154 -7.33 14.78 24.76
N PHE A 155 -6.86 13.72 25.43
CA PHE A 155 -7.63 12.49 25.65
C PHE A 155 -7.85 12.22 27.13
N ALA A 156 -9.09 11.89 27.50
CA ALA A 156 -9.44 11.31 28.79
C ALA A 156 -10.15 9.96 28.60
N ILE A 157 -9.61 8.89 29.17
CA ILE A 157 -10.06 7.52 28.97
C ILE A 157 -10.72 7.03 30.25
N PHE A 158 -11.96 6.55 30.14
CA PHE A 158 -12.76 6.02 31.25
C PHE A 158 -13.03 4.55 30.99
N ASN A 159 -12.76 3.68 31.98
CA ASN A 159 -13.05 2.26 31.84
C ASN A 159 -13.31 1.60 33.19
N ARG A 160 -14.18 0.58 33.23
CA ARG A 160 -14.47 -0.20 34.45
C ARG A 160 -13.22 -0.88 35.02
N THR A 161 -12.27 -1.23 34.16
CA THR A 161 -10.96 -1.76 34.59
C THR A 161 -9.90 -0.68 34.33
N VAL A 162 -9.47 0.00 35.39
CA VAL A 162 -8.54 1.14 35.32
C VAL A 162 -7.24 0.78 34.59
N SER A 163 -6.68 -0.42 34.79
CA SER A 163 -5.45 -0.84 34.12
C SER A 163 -5.55 -0.84 32.59
N LYS A 164 -6.72 -1.16 32.03
CA LYS A 164 -6.95 -1.09 30.58
C LYS A 164 -7.06 0.36 30.08
N ALA A 165 -7.63 1.26 30.87
CA ALA A 165 -7.64 2.69 30.56
C ALA A 165 -6.22 3.27 30.59
N GLN A 166 -5.41 2.89 31.58
CA GLN A 166 -4.01 3.32 31.69
C GLN A 166 -3.17 2.91 30.47
N GLN A 167 -3.31 1.66 30.00
CA GLN A 167 -2.62 1.21 28.78
C GLN A 167 -2.97 2.09 27.57
N LEU A 168 -4.26 2.34 27.35
CA LEU A 168 -4.71 3.17 26.23
C LEU A 168 -4.30 4.64 26.40
N ALA A 169 -4.29 5.15 27.63
CA ALA A 169 -3.85 6.50 27.93
C ALA A 169 -2.35 6.69 27.66
N VAL A 170 -1.51 5.70 27.98
CA VAL A 170 -0.08 5.71 27.64
C VAL A 170 0.11 5.80 26.12
N ASP A 171 -0.61 4.98 25.37
CA ASP A 171 -0.54 4.98 23.90
C ASP A 171 -0.91 6.35 23.30
N LEU A 172 -1.86 7.06 23.92
CA LEU A 172 -2.40 8.33 23.44
C LEU A 172 -1.81 9.58 24.10
N ASN A 173 -0.92 9.40 25.07
CA ASN A 173 -0.45 10.47 25.96
C ASN A 173 -1.62 11.24 26.61
N GLY A 174 -2.62 10.51 27.11
CA GLY A 174 -3.83 11.02 27.75
C GLY A 174 -3.92 10.71 29.24
N GLU A 175 -5.06 11.03 29.84
CA GLU A 175 -5.38 10.75 31.24
C GLU A 175 -6.31 9.54 31.37
N ALA A 176 -6.05 8.66 32.33
CA ALA A 176 -6.89 7.49 32.60
C ALA A 176 -7.68 7.66 33.90
N PHE A 177 -8.96 7.32 33.85
CA PHE A 177 -9.90 7.40 34.96
C PHE A 177 -10.68 6.10 35.11
N ASP A 178 -11.16 5.86 36.33
CA ASP A 178 -12.21 4.88 36.55
C ASP A 178 -13.53 5.35 35.92
N LEU A 179 -14.39 4.41 35.54
CA LEU A 179 -15.67 4.72 34.91
C LEU A 179 -16.57 5.60 35.79
N GLU A 180 -16.56 5.40 37.11
CA GLU A 180 -17.39 6.18 38.04
C GLU A 180 -17.00 7.66 38.08
N ALA A 181 -15.75 7.98 37.74
CA ALA A 181 -15.24 9.34 37.70
C ALA A 181 -15.93 10.23 36.65
N LEU A 182 -16.66 9.64 35.69
CA LEU A 182 -17.49 10.38 34.73
C LEU A 182 -18.45 11.36 35.42
N LYS A 183 -19.01 10.97 36.58
CA LYS A 183 -19.98 11.79 37.34
C LYS A 183 -19.37 13.06 37.93
N THR A 184 -18.06 13.05 38.15
CA THR A 184 -17.31 14.13 38.80
C THR A 184 -16.35 14.85 37.85
N TYR A 185 -16.25 14.40 36.60
CA TYR A 185 -15.34 14.94 35.61
C TYR A 185 -15.84 16.31 35.11
N ASN A 186 -15.00 17.33 35.27
CA ASN A 186 -15.40 18.73 35.07
C ASN A 186 -14.50 19.50 34.08
N LYS A 187 -13.69 18.80 33.27
CA LYS A 187 -12.83 19.45 32.25
C LYS A 187 -13.57 19.72 30.93
N GLY A 188 -14.84 19.31 30.84
CA GLY A 188 -15.66 19.38 29.63
C GLY A 188 -15.18 18.45 28.50
N PHE A 189 -15.87 18.51 27.35
CA PHE A 189 -15.53 17.70 26.18
C PHE A 189 -16.00 18.34 24.88
N ASP A 190 -15.45 17.89 23.76
CA ASP A 190 -15.92 18.24 22.41
C ASP A 190 -16.43 17.00 21.67
N VAL A 191 -15.80 15.84 21.94
CA VAL A 191 -16.17 14.53 21.39
C VAL A 191 -16.21 13.48 22.49
N ILE A 192 -17.26 12.66 22.51
CA ILE A 192 -17.27 11.38 23.24
C ILE A 192 -17.17 10.25 22.22
N ILE A 193 -16.33 9.27 22.49
CA ILE A 193 -16.24 8.02 21.75
C ILE A 193 -16.50 6.90 22.74
N THR A 194 -17.54 6.11 22.50
CA THR A 194 -17.95 5.06 23.43
C THR A 194 -18.17 3.74 22.71
N CYS A 195 -17.75 2.66 23.35
CA CYS A 195 -17.96 1.29 22.91
C CYS A 195 -17.77 0.36 24.10
N THR A 196 -18.82 0.17 24.89
CA THR A 196 -18.81 -0.76 26.01
C THR A 196 -19.71 -1.97 25.76
N SER A 197 -19.69 -2.90 26.71
CA SER A 197 -20.58 -4.07 26.75
C SER A 197 -21.69 -3.90 27.81
N ALA A 198 -22.02 -2.66 28.16
CA ALA A 198 -23.09 -2.38 29.12
C ALA A 198 -24.46 -2.70 28.51
N VAL A 199 -25.37 -3.17 29.36
CA VAL A 199 -26.77 -3.44 28.97
C VAL A 199 -27.61 -2.17 29.07
N GLU A 200 -27.28 -1.32 30.04
CA GLU A 200 -27.91 -0.02 30.25
C GLU A 200 -27.01 1.11 29.73
N PRO A 201 -27.57 2.22 29.22
CA PRO A 201 -26.80 3.37 28.80
C PRO A 201 -25.92 3.92 29.93
N ILE A 202 -24.64 4.14 29.62
CA ILE A 202 -23.67 4.75 30.52
C ILE A 202 -23.81 6.28 30.52
N ILE A 203 -24.08 6.88 29.36
CA ILE A 203 -24.21 8.32 29.19
C ILE A 203 -25.68 8.68 29.38
N THR A 204 -26.07 8.91 30.63
CA THR A 204 -27.41 9.40 31.00
C THR A 204 -27.49 10.92 30.86
N THR A 205 -28.70 11.48 30.90
CA THR A 205 -28.95 12.93 30.89
C THR A 205 -28.18 13.65 31.99
N GLU A 206 -28.13 13.10 33.21
CA GLU A 206 -27.42 13.71 34.34
C GLU A 206 -25.91 13.74 34.10
N ILE A 207 -25.34 12.63 33.62
CA ILE A 207 -23.92 12.53 33.31
C ILE A 207 -23.57 13.48 32.17
N TYR A 208 -24.35 13.48 31.09
CA TYR A 208 -24.12 14.35 29.95
C TYR A 208 -24.18 15.83 30.34
N GLN A 209 -25.20 16.24 31.09
CA GLN A 209 -25.34 17.61 31.59
C GLN A 209 -24.16 18.03 32.48
N SER A 210 -23.66 17.13 33.33
CA SER A 210 -22.47 17.37 34.14
C SER A 210 -21.23 17.55 33.27
N LEU A 211 -21.04 16.68 32.29
CA LEU A 211 -19.91 16.72 31.36
C LEU A 211 -19.92 17.97 30.47
N LEU A 212 -21.08 18.55 30.16
CA LEU A 212 -21.15 19.83 29.43
C LEU A 212 -20.46 20.96 30.19
N ASN A 213 -20.39 20.90 31.53
CA ASN A 213 -19.71 21.88 32.37
C ASN A 213 -20.12 23.34 32.06
N GLY A 214 -21.41 23.57 31.76
CA GLY A 214 -21.96 24.88 31.42
C GLY A 214 -21.74 25.33 29.96
N GLU A 215 -21.09 24.54 29.13
CA GLU A 215 -20.89 24.84 27.72
C GLU A 215 -22.13 24.54 26.88
N THR A 216 -22.43 25.44 25.94
CA THR A 216 -23.62 25.35 25.06
C THR A 216 -23.29 25.01 23.62
N THR A 217 -22.00 24.89 23.27
CA THR A 217 -21.56 24.51 21.93
C THR A 217 -22.01 23.09 21.59
N ARG A 218 -22.46 22.88 20.36
CA ARG A 218 -22.85 21.55 19.86
C ARG A 218 -21.71 20.54 20.02
N LYS A 219 -21.97 19.42 20.67
CA LYS A 219 -20.99 18.34 20.90
C LYS A 219 -21.19 17.16 19.96
N THR A 220 -20.18 16.30 19.84
CA THR A 220 -20.28 15.06 19.05
C THR A 220 -20.19 13.83 19.94
N ILE A 221 -21.04 12.84 19.68
CA ILE A 221 -20.96 11.52 20.32
C ILE A 221 -20.85 10.47 19.22
N VAL A 222 -19.81 9.64 19.32
CA VAL A 222 -19.60 8.46 18.48
C VAL A 222 -19.89 7.24 19.35
N ASP A 223 -21.06 6.63 19.16
CA ASP A 223 -21.51 5.50 19.95
C ASP A 223 -21.47 4.23 19.10
N LEU A 224 -20.47 3.40 19.39
CA LEU A 224 -20.18 2.16 18.67
C LEU A 224 -20.66 0.91 19.43
N ALA A 225 -21.39 1.08 20.54
CA ALA A 225 -21.91 -0.02 21.35
C ALA A 225 -23.26 -0.55 20.85
N ILE A 226 -23.53 -1.83 21.15
CA ILE A 226 -24.82 -2.48 20.90
C ILE A 226 -25.20 -3.29 22.16
N PRO A 227 -26.26 -2.92 22.90
CA PRO A 227 -27.06 -1.70 22.76
C PRO A 227 -26.23 -0.41 22.98
N ASN A 228 -26.77 0.73 22.59
CA ASN A 228 -26.10 2.03 22.69
C ASN A 228 -25.72 2.39 24.13
N ASP A 229 -24.51 2.93 24.30
CA ASP A 229 -24.07 3.46 25.60
C ASP A 229 -24.70 4.82 25.91
N THR A 230 -25.30 5.48 24.92
CA THR A 230 -25.95 6.79 25.06
C THR A 230 -27.45 6.65 25.24
N ALA A 231 -28.00 7.27 26.28
CA ALA A 231 -29.43 7.25 26.53
C ALA A 231 -30.19 8.07 25.46
N PRO A 232 -31.32 7.59 24.92
CA PRO A 232 -32.11 8.31 23.91
C PRO A 232 -32.51 9.72 24.35
N GLU A 233 -32.81 9.90 25.63
CA GLU A 233 -33.22 11.16 26.24
C GLU A 233 -32.15 12.25 26.10
N VAL A 234 -30.86 11.87 26.04
CA VAL A 234 -29.76 12.81 25.76
C VAL A 234 -29.89 13.39 24.35
N LEU A 235 -30.26 12.56 23.37
CA LEU A 235 -30.39 12.98 21.98
C LEU A 235 -31.63 13.84 21.74
N GLU A 236 -32.67 13.66 22.56
CA GLU A 236 -33.90 14.46 22.53
C GLU A 236 -33.72 15.82 23.19
N GLN A 237 -32.98 15.88 24.31
CA GLN A 237 -32.85 17.09 25.12
C GLN A 237 -31.71 18.03 24.69
N PHE A 238 -30.68 17.50 24.03
CA PHE A 238 -29.48 18.27 23.70
C PHE A 238 -29.20 18.31 22.19
N PRO A 239 -28.68 19.44 21.67
CA PRO A 239 -28.19 19.50 20.30
C PRO A 239 -26.88 18.73 20.19
N VAL A 240 -26.96 17.47 19.77
CA VAL A 240 -25.79 16.58 19.59
C VAL A 240 -25.60 16.25 18.11
N ASN A 241 -24.36 16.08 17.68
CA ASN A 241 -24.05 15.33 16.46
C ASN A 241 -23.80 13.87 16.84
N PHE A 242 -24.79 13.01 16.60
CA PHE A 242 -24.75 11.61 17.01
C PHE A 242 -24.34 10.70 15.84
N ILE A 243 -23.31 9.89 16.06
CA ILE A 243 -22.81 8.91 15.10
C ILE A 243 -23.03 7.53 15.73
N GLU A 244 -24.06 6.83 15.27
CA GLU A 244 -24.43 5.51 15.78
C GLU A 244 -23.89 4.35 14.93
N VAL A 245 -23.56 3.25 15.61
CA VAL A 245 -23.09 2.00 15.00
C VAL A 245 -24.03 1.42 13.95
N HIS A 246 -25.35 1.52 14.14
CA HIS A 246 -26.33 0.92 13.24
C HIS A 246 -26.31 1.57 11.86
N SER A 247 -26.33 2.92 11.82
CA SER A 247 -26.18 3.69 10.58
C SER A 247 -24.86 3.38 9.86
N LEU A 248 -23.78 3.18 10.61
CA LEU A 248 -22.46 2.85 10.06
C LEU A 248 -22.41 1.43 9.50
N ASN A 249 -23.08 0.47 10.15
CA ASN A 249 -23.18 -0.91 9.68
C ASN A 249 -23.90 -1.00 8.32
N GLU A 250 -24.98 -0.24 8.13
CA GLU A 250 -25.70 -0.24 6.84
C GLU A 250 -24.89 0.42 5.72
N VAL A 251 -24.05 1.41 6.03
CA VAL A 251 -23.08 1.98 5.08
C VAL A 251 -21.95 0.98 4.81
N ALA A 252 -21.42 0.32 5.85
CA ALA A 252 -20.37 -0.69 5.73
C ALA A 252 -20.79 -1.86 4.85
N LYS A 253 -22.01 -2.38 5.02
CA LYS A 253 -22.58 -3.46 4.19
C LYS A 253 -22.68 -3.06 2.72
N ARG A 254 -23.19 -1.87 2.42
CA ARG A 254 -23.26 -1.34 1.04
C ARG A 254 -21.87 -1.18 0.44
N ASN A 255 -20.95 -0.56 1.18
CA ASN A 255 -19.56 -0.40 0.77
C ASN A 255 -18.84 -1.75 0.57
N LEU A 256 -19.23 -2.81 1.29
CA LEU A 256 -18.68 -4.15 1.11
C LEU A 256 -19.13 -4.76 -0.23
N GLN A 257 -20.41 -4.63 -0.57
CA GLN A 257 -20.96 -5.11 -1.84
C GLN A 257 -20.34 -4.39 -3.04
N GLU A 258 -20.27 -3.06 -2.99
CA GLU A 258 -19.58 -2.27 -4.04
C GLU A 258 -18.12 -2.68 -4.17
N ARG A 259 -17.43 -2.93 -3.04
CA ARG A 259 -16.02 -3.30 -3.07
C ARG A 259 -15.76 -4.66 -3.71
N TYR A 260 -16.69 -5.60 -3.62
CA TYR A 260 -16.54 -6.88 -4.31
C TYR A 260 -16.43 -6.67 -5.83
N GLN A 261 -17.26 -5.79 -6.39
CA GLN A 261 -17.20 -5.46 -7.82
C GLN A 261 -15.89 -4.74 -8.19
N GLU A 262 -15.44 -3.82 -7.33
CA GLU A 262 -14.16 -3.11 -7.52
C GLU A 262 -12.95 -4.04 -7.39
N LEU A 263 -13.01 -5.06 -6.53
CA LEU A 263 -11.97 -6.09 -6.42
C LEU A 263 -11.85 -6.89 -7.71
N VAL A 264 -12.98 -7.36 -8.26
CA VAL A 264 -12.97 -8.07 -9.56
C VAL A 264 -12.36 -7.21 -10.67
N HIS A 265 -12.68 -5.91 -10.69
CA HIS A 265 -12.08 -4.99 -11.65
C HIS A 265 -10.57 -4.81 -11.42
N ALA A 266 -10.13 -4.69 -10.17
CA ALA A 266 -8.72 -4.60 -9.81
C ALA A 266 -7.93 -5.86 -10.21
N GLU A 267 -8.49 -7.06 -10.00
CA GLU A 267 -7.89 -8.31 -10.46
C GLU A 267 -7.70 -8.31 -11.99
N GLY A 268 -8.71 -7.89 -12.75
CA GLY A 268 -8.60 -7.80 -14.21
C GLY A 268 -7.47 -6.86 -14.67
N ILE A 269 -7.29 -5.72 -14.00
CA ILE A 269 -6.17 -4.80 -14.27
C ILE A 269 -4.83 -5.47 -13.95
N ILE A 270 -4.74 -6.20 -12.82
CA ILE A 270 -3.53 -6.92 -12.41
C ILE A 270 -3.17 -7.99 -13.43
N GLU A 271 -4.12 -8.84 -13.83
CA GLU A 271 -3.91 -9.90 -14.82
C GLU A 271 -3.41 -9.34 -16.16
N GLN A 272 -4.04 -8.27 -16.65
CA GLN A 272 -3.63 -7.60 -17.88
C GLN A 272 -2.19 -7.07 -17.79
N ASN A 273 -1.83 -6.42 -16.68
CA ASN A 273 -0.49 -5.89 -16.49
C ASN A 273 0.58 -6.99 -16.36
N ILE A 274 0.23 -8.14 -15.75
CA ILE A 274 1.11 -9.31 -15.69
C ILE A 274 1.37 -9.84 -17.10
N ALA A 275 0.34 -9.99 -17.93
CA ALA A 275 0.49 -10.46 -19.31
C ALA A 275 1.39 -9.53 -20.15
N GLU A 276 1.22 -8.21 -20.00
CA GLU A 276 2.08 -7.22 -20.64
C GLU A 276 3.53 -7.31 -20.12
N PHE A 277 3.71 -7.42 -18.80
CA PHE A 277 5.02 -7.55 -18.17
C PHE A 277 5.77 -8.80 -18.64
N LEU A 278 5.10 -9.94 -18.74
CA LEU A 278 5.70 -11.18 -19.25
C LEU A 278 6.18 -11.02 -20.69
N THR A 279 5.42 -10.31 -21.52
CA THR A 279 5.82 -9.99 -22.91
C THR A 279 7.05 -9.08 -22.93
N GLN A 280 7.08 -8.04 -22.10
CA GLN A 280 8.24 -7.16 -21.96
C GLN A 280 9.48 -7.91 -21.45
N LEU A 281 9.31 -8.84 -20.52
CA LEU A 281 10.39 -9.67 -19.99
C LEU A 281 10.99 -10.58 -21.07
N LYS A 282 10.14 -11.20 -21.90
CA LYS A 282 10.58 -11.97 -23.07
C LYS A 282 11.39 -11.10 -24.05
N GLN A 283 10.87 -9.93 -24.41
CA GLN A 283 11.58 -8.99 -25.29
C GLN A 283 12.94 -8.59 -24.72
N ARG A 284 13.00 -8.33 -23.41
CA ARG A 284 14.24 -7.95 -22.75
C ARG A 284 15.29 -9.06 -22.76
N ARG A 285 14.87 -10.33 -22.58
CA ARG A 285 15.77 -11.48 -22.68
C ARG A 285 16.46 -11.56 -24.04
N ILE A 286 15.72 -11.28 -25.13
CA ILE A 286 16.26 -11.25 -26.49
C ILE A 286 17.28 -10.12 -26.64
N GLU A 287 16.95 -8.92 -26.16
CA GLU A 287 17.87 -7.77 -26.23
C GLU A 287 19.19 -8.05 -25.51
N VAL A 288 19.14 -8.74 -24.36
CA VAL A 288 20.34 -9.14 -23.64
C VAL A 288 21.10 -10.23 -24.40
N ALA A 289 20.42 -11.25 -24.93
CA ALA A 289 21.04 -12.33 -25.69
C ALA A 289 21.72 -11.83 -26.98
N MET A 290 21.12 -10.85 -27.65
CA MET A 290 21.60 -10.28 -28.91
C MET A 290 22.53 -9.07 -28.72
N ARG A 291 22.93 -8.75 -27.49
CA ARG A 291 23.71 -7.52 -27.18
C ARG A 291 25.01 -7.42 -27.96
N GLN A 292 25.63 -8.54 -28.34
CA GLN A 292 26.89 -8.58 -29.08
C GLN A 292 26.73 -8.37 -30.60
N VAL A 293 25.52 -8.51 -31.15
CA VAL A 293 25.28 -8.41 -32.61
C VAL A 293 25.71 -7.04 -33.16
N PRO A 294 25.30 -5.90 -32.57
CA PRO A 294 25.72 -4.58 -33.07
C PRO A 294 27.24 -4.39 -33.05
N GLU A 295 27.92 -4.90 -32.02
CA GLU A 295 29.38 -4.82 -31.90
C GLU A 295 30.05 -5.62 -33.01
N LYS A 296 29.56 -6.84 -33.28
CA LYS A 296 30.13 -7.70 -34.32
C LYS A 296 29.92 -7.14 -35.73
N ILE A 297 28.76 -6.54 -36.01
CA ILE A 297 28.50 -5.90 -37.31
C ILE A 297 29.43 -4.69 -37.52
N LYS A 298 29.67 -3.88 -36.47
CA LYS A 298 30.62 -2.76 -36.53
C LYS A 298 32.06 -3.23 -36.76
N GLU A 299 32.46 -4.30 -36.09
CA GLU A 299 33.78 -4.93 -36.29
C GLU A 299 33.95 -5.41 -37.74
N ILE A 300 32.95 -6.07 -38.31
CA ILE A 300 32.94 -6.52 -39.71
C ILE A 300 33.08 -5.32 -40.65
N ARG A 301 32.29 -4.26 -40.44
CA ARG A 301 32.38 -3.02 -41.23
C ARG A 301 33.79 -2.43 -41.19
N ASN A 302 34.34 -2.24 -39.99
CA ASN A 302 35.66 -1.64 -39.81
C ASN A 302 36.75 -2.47 -40.49
N THR A 303 36.66 -3.80 -40.39
CA THR A 303 37.60 -4.72 -41.04
C THR A 303 37.48 -4.64 -42.57
N ALA A 304 36.25 -4.56 -43.09
CA ALA A 304 36.03 -4.41 -44.53
C ALA A 304 36.64 -3.11 -45.08
N ILE A 305 36.37 -1.97 -44.45
CA ILE A 305 36.79 -0.65 -44.94
C ILE A 305 38.29 -0.39 -44.71
N ASN A 306 38.82 -0.73 -43.53
CA ASN A 306 40.16 -0.31 -43.12
C ASN A 306 41.23 -1.39 -43.29
N SER A 307 40.85 -2.61 -43.66
CA SER A 307 41.81 -3.71 -43.83
C SER A 307 41.64 -4.47 -45.13
N VAL A 308 40.44 -4.98 -45.43
CA VAL A 308 40.24 -5.86 -46.60
C VAL A 308 40.22 -5.07 -47.90
N PHE A 309 39.52 -3.94 -47.92
CA PHE A 309 39.34 -3.10 -49.12
C PHE A 309 39.97 -1.71 -48.95
N ALA A 310 41.00 -1.59 -48.10
CA ALA A 310 41.55 -0.29 -47.73
C ALA A 310 42.12 0.49 -48.92
N ASP A 311 42.82 -0.21 -49.81
CA ASP A 311 43.46 0.39 -50.98
C ASP A 311 42.42 0.79 -52.04
N GLU A 312 41.42 -0.05 -52.28
CA GLU A 312 40.32 0.24 -53.20
C GLU A 312 39.48 1.42 -52.72
N VAL A 313 39.19 1.50 -51.41
CA VAL A 313 38.45 2.62 -50.83
C VAL A 313 39.26 3.91 -50.88
N GLN A 314 40.59 3.86 -50.73
CA GLN A 314 41.46 5.03 -50.90
C GLN A 314 41.56 5.50 -52.36
N GLY A 315 41.43 4.58 -53.33
CA GLY A 315 41.46 4.89 -54.75
C GLY A 315 40.18 5.55 -55.31
N LEU A 316 39.11 5.64 -54.51
CA LEU A 316 37.85 6.28 -54.91
C LEU A 316 37.94 7.80 -54.88
N ASP A 317 37.24 8.46 -55.81
CA ASP A 317 36.97 9.88 -55.70
C ASP A 317 36.02 10.19 -54.52
N GLU A 318 35.97 11.45 -54.11
CA GLU A 318 35.21 11.89 -52.94
C GLU A 318 33.71 11.58 -53.05
N GLN A 319 33.09 11.74 -54.23
CA GLN A 319 31.66 11.46 -54.40
C GLN A 319 31.39 9.96 -54.31
N SER A 320 32.21 9.12 -54.94
CA SER A 320 32.10 7.66 -54.87
C SER A 320 32.27 7.15 -53.43
N ARG A 321 33.23 7.70 -52.69
CA ARG A 321 33.47 7.35 -51.29
C ARG A 321 32.29 7.72 -50.40
N GLU A 322 31.71 8.91 -50.58
CA GLU A 322 30.54 9.35 -49.81
C GLU A 322 29.31 8.44 -50.07
N ILE A 323 29.09 8.03 -51.32
CA ILE A 323 28.01 7.09 -51.68
C ILE A 323 28.25 5.72 -51.04
N LEU A 324 29.48 5.19 -51.10
CA LEU A 324 29.83 3.92 -50.46
C LEU A 324 29.58 3.96 -48.95
N GLU A 325 30.00 5.02 -48.27
CA GLU A 325 29.75 5.20 -46.84
C GLU A 325 28.25 5.24 -46.53
N LYS A 326 27.44 5.95 -47.32
CA LYS A 326 25.98 5.97 -47.16
C LYS A 326 25.37 4.57 -47.28
N VAL A 327 25.80 3.80 -48.28
CA VAL A 327 25.31 2.42 -48.51
C VAL A 327 25.72 1.50 -47.35
N ILE A 328 26.99 1.53 -46.92
CA ILE A 328 27.48 0.70 -45.82
C ILE A 328 26.79 1.08 -44.50
N ASN A 329 26.62 2.38 -44.22
CA ASN A 329 25.89 2.84 -43.03
C ASN A 329 24.44 2.37 -43.04
N TYR A 330 23.78 2.37 -44.21
CA TYR A 330 22.42 1.84 -44.35
C TYR A 330 22.38 0.32 -44.12
N MET A 331 23.32 -0.43 -44.72
CA MET A 331 23.42 -1.87 -44.53
C MET A 331 23.70 -2.25 -43.08
N GLU A 332 24.66 -1.59 -42.41
CA GLU A 332 24.96 -1.78 -40.99
C GLU A 332 23.69 -1.64 -40.16
N LYS A 333 22.94 -0.53 -40.35
CA LYS A 333 21.67 -0.31 -39.64
C LYS A 333 20.68 -1.43 -39.87
N LYS A 334 20.53 -1.91 -41.12
CA LYS A 334 19.59 -2.98 -41.46
C LYS A 334 20.00 -4.35 -40.94
N TYR A 335 21.29 -4.69 -41.01
CA TYR A 335 21.82 -5.93 -40.45
C TYR A 335 21.78 -5.98 -38.93
N ILE A 336 21.71 -4.83 -38.26
CA ILE A 336 21.43 -4.77 -36.82
C ILE A 336 19.92 -4.87 -36.57
N SER A 337 19.11 -4.05 -37.24
CA SER A 337 17.68 -3.95 -36.90
C SER A 337 16.86 -5.17 -37.30
N VAL A 338 17.12 -5.77 -38.48
CA VAL A 338 16.29 -6.85 -39.03
C VAL A 338 16.38 -8.12 -38.17
N PRO A 339 17.58 -8.65 -37.81
CA PRO A 339 17.67 -9.82 -36.94
C PRO A 339 17.05 -9.58 -35.56
N MET A 340 17.18 -8.36 -35.02
CA MET A 340 16.58 -8.00 -33.73
C MET A 340 15.05 -8.04 -33.79
N ILE A 341 14.44 -7.53 -34.87
CA ILE A 341 12.98 -7.57 -35.07
C ILE A 341 12.53 -9.01 -35.30
N MET A 342 13.20 -9.76 -36.19
CA MET A 342 12.85 -11.16 -36.46
C MET A 342 12.92 -12.03 -35.20
N ALA A 343 13.95 -11.86 -34.37
CA ALA A 343 14.07 -12.59 -33.11
C ALA A 343 12.94 -12.26 -32.13
N LYS A 344 12.50 -10.99 -32.08
CA LYS A 344 11.34 -10.57 -31.29
C LYS A 344 10.04 -11.17 -31.83
N ASP A 345 9.84 -11.18 -33.15
CA ASP A 345 8.61 -11.67 -33.79
C ASP A 345 8.43 -13.19 -33.63
N ILE A 346 9.50 -13.98 -33.77
CA ILE A 346 9.45 -15.45 -33.60
C ILE A 346 8.92 -15.81 -32.20
N LEU A 347 9.46 -15.17 -31.15
CA LEU A 347 9.11 -15.47 -29.76
C LEU A 347 7.73 -14.93 -29.33
N ILE A 348 7.18 -13.94 -30.05
CA ILE A 348 5.82 -13.46 -29.81
C ILE A 348 4.80 -14.40 -30.45
N ASN A 349 5.13 -15.00 -31.60
CA ASN A 349 4.22 -15.86 -32.38
C ASN A 349 4.29 -17.36 -32.01
N GLU A 350 5.29 -17.81 -31.25
CA GLU A 350 5.40 -19.20 -30.77
C GLU A 350 4.55 -19.52 -29.52
N ASN A 351 3.60 -18.65 -29.15
CA ASN A 351 2.75 -18.80 -27.97
C ASN A 351 1.29 -19.08 -28.34
#